data_AF-A0A4Y8C8V8-F1
#
_entry.id   AF-A0A4Y8C8V8-F1
#
_cell.length_a   1.000
_cell.length_b   1.000
_cell.length_c   1.000
_cell.angle_alpha   90.00
_cell.angle_beta   90.00
_cell.angle_gamma   90.00
#
_symmetry.space_group_name_H-M   'P 1'
#
loop_
_entity.id
_entity.type
_entity.pdbx_description
1 polymer ?
#
loop_
_entity_poly.entity_id
_entity_poly.type
_entity_poly.pdbx_seq_one_letter_code
_entity_poly.pdbx_strand_id
1 'polypeptide(L)'
;MSLQQIDQIISILNKQSKPYDWVMQEFAKVEELKNFDLDLETFELLGLGLTLNKDNIFTLKTRTTKIKDEIFCIVDIESTGGVSKGEILEIGAVKIQNSKEIGRFQS
;
A
#
# COMPACT_ATOMS: atom_id res chain seq x y z
N MET A 1 17.87 -7.25 1.03
CA MET A 1 18.08 -7.06 -0.43
C MET A 1 16.77 -6.93 -1.19
N SER A 2 15.64 -7.35 -0.64
CA SER A 2 14.33 -7.42 -1.31
C SER A 2 13.49 -6.15 -1.32
N LEU A 3 13.52 -5.35 -0.25
CA LEU A 3 12.85 -4.04 -0.23
C LEU A 3 13.32 -3.17 -1.41
N GLN A 4 14.62 -3.22 -1.72
CA GLN A 4 15.18 -2.54 -2.89
C GLN A 4 14.64 -3.07 -4.23
N GLN A 5 14.33 -4.36 -4.34
CA GLN A 5 13.76 -4.95 -5.55
C GLN A 5 12.30 -4.53 -5.74
N ILE A 6 11.49 -4.57 -4.67
CA ILE A 6 10.10 -4.09 -4.70
C ILE A 6 10.08 -2.60 -5.06
N ASP A 7 10.94 -1.78 -4.44
CA ASP A 7 11.04 -0.35 -4.74
C ASP A 7 11.39 -0.08 -6.22
N GLN A 8 12.24 -0.90 -6.82
CA GLN A 8 12.56 -0.80 -8.25
C GLN A 8 11.35 -1.10 -9.14
N ILE A 9 10.62 -2.18 -8.84
CA ILE A 9 9.40 -2.55 -9.59
C ILE A 9 8.36 -1.42 -9.46
N ILE A 10 8.12 -0.93 -8.25
CA ILE A 10 7.17 0.17 -7.98
C ILE A 10 7.61 1.47 -8.67
N SER A 11 8.92 1.78 -8.69
CA SER A 11 9.45 2.94 -9.42
C SER A 11 9.17 2.88 -10.93
N ILE A 12 9.22 1.69 -11.53
CA ILE A 12 8.82 1.48 -12.93
C ILE A 12 7.32 1.69 -13.10
N LEU A 13 6.51 1.07 -12.23
CA LEU A 13 5.05 1.15 -12.28
C LEU A 13 4.52 2.57 -12.03
N ASN A 14 5.25 3.38 -11.27
CA ASN A 14 4.95 4.81 -11.04
C ASN A 14 5.08 5.64 -12.33
N LYS A 15 5.97 5.25 -13.24
CA LYS A 15 6.20 5.97 -14.50
C LYS A 15 5.25 5.49 -15.61
N GLN A 16 4.97 4.19 -15.65
CA GLN A 16 4.19 3.58 -16.72
C GLN A 16 3.40 2.36 -16.24
N SER A 17 2.28 2.11 -16.89
CA SER A 17 1.49 0.91 -16.69
C SER A 17 2.18 -0.28 -17.37
N LYS A 18 1.97 -1.50 -16.87
CA LYS A 18 2.64 -2.71 -17.38
C LYS A 18 1.66 -3.86 -17.57
N PRO A 19 1.90 -4.76 -18.56
CA PRO A 19 1.09 -5.96 -18.72
C PRO A 19 1.10 -6.85 -17.48
N TYR A 20 0.00 -7.58 -17.26
CA TYR A 20 -0.17 -8.54 -16.18
C TYR A 20 1.03 -9.49 -16.02
N ASP A 21 1.40 -10.15 -17.12
CA ASP A 21 2.47 -11.15 -17.12
C ASP A 21 3.81 -10.58 -16.67
N TRP A 22 4.13 -9.36 -17.11
CA TRP A 22 5.37 -8.69 -16.71
C TRP A 22 5.39 -8.44 -15.20
N VAL A 23 4.28 -7.94 -14.65
CA VAL A 23 4.18 -7.67 -13.20
C VAL A 23 4.33 -8.97 -12.41
N MET A 24 3.61 -10.03 -12.78
CA MET A 24 3.73 -11.32 -12.10
C MET A 24 5.16 -11.86 -12.15
N GLN A 25 5.82 -11.79 -13.31
CA GLN A 25 7.19 -12.26 -13.47
C GLN A 25 8.19 -11.48 -12.64
N GLU A 26 8.04 -10.16 -12.52
CA GLU A 26 8.94 -9.35 -11.69
C GLU A 26 8.72 -9.61 -10.19
N PHE A 27 7.47 -9.68 -9.73
CA PHE A 27 7.20 -9.97 -8.31
C PHE A 27 7.53 -11.42 -7.92
N ALA A 28 7.43 -12.39 -8.83
CA ALA A 28 7.84 -13.77 -8.59
C ALA A 28 9.36 -13.93 -8.36
N LYS A 29 10.18 -12.94 -8.76
CA LYS A 29 11.63 -12.93 -8.49
C LYS A 29 11.97 -12.48 -7.07
N VAL A 30 11.00 -11.92 -6.33
CA VAL A 30 11.20 -11.47 -4.95
C VAL A 30 11.10 -12.67 -4.02
N GLU A 31 12.21 -13.00 -3.36
CA GLU A 31 12.34 -14.24 -2.57
C GLU A 31 11.33 -14.32 -1.42
N GLU A 32 11.04 -13.20 -0.76
CA GLU A 32 10.07 -13.08 0.34
C GLU A 32 8.64 -13.35 -0.11
N LEU A 33 8.37 -13.21 -1.41
CA LEU A 33 7.05 -13.46 -1.97
C LEU A 33 6.88 -14.87 -2.52
N LYS A 34 7.91 -15.74 -2.49
CA LYS A 34 7.86 -17.05 -3.17
C LYS A 34 6.73 -17.96 -2.66
N ASN A 35 6.30 -17.78 -1.42
CA ASN A 35 5.28 -18.60 -0.77
C ASN A 35 3.88 -17.98 -0.85
N PHE A 36 3.74 -16.84 -1.53
CA PHE A 36 2.46 -16.20 -1.77
C PHE A 36 1.96 -16.58 -3.16
N ASP A 37 0.69 -16.93 -3.26
CA ASP A 37 0.00 -17.06 -4.54
C ASP A 37 -0.31 -15.65 -5.05
N LEU A 38 0.57 -15.12 -5.90
CA LEU A 38 0.49 -13.74 -6.36
C LEU A 38 -0.69 -13.51 -7.31
N ASP A 39 -1.64 -12.70 -6.84
CA ASP A 39 -2.76 -12.20 -7.61
C ASP A 39 -3.12 -10.76 -7.20
N LEU A 40 -4.15 -10.18 -7.81
CA LEU A 40 -4.56 -8.80 -7.54
C LEU A 40 -4.94 -8.59 -6.07
N GLU A 41 -5.62 -9.56 -5.44
CA GLU A 41 -6.04 -9.49 -4.04
C GLU A 41 -4.83 -9.49 -3.11
N THR A 42 -3.85 -10.36 -3.38
CA THR A 42 -2.60 -10.43 -2.64
C THR A 42 -1.84 -9.11 -2.71
N PHE A 43 -1.75 -8.48 -3.88
CA PHE A 43 -1.10 -7.16 -3.97
C PHE A 43 -1.86 -6.06 -3.24
N GLU A 44 -3.19 -6.14 -3.15
CA GLU A 44 -3.99 -5.22 -2.37
C GLU A 44 -3.77 -5.41 -0.87
N LEU A 45 -3.71 -6.66 -0.39
CA LEU A 45 -3.37 -7.01 1.00
C LEU A 45 -1.96 -6.57 1.40
N LEU A 46 -1.01 -6.64 0.47
CA LEU A 46 0.37 -6.14 0.65
C LEU A 46 0.46 -4.59 0.58
N GLY A 47 -0.65 -3.90 0.34
CA GLY A 47 -0.71 -2.43 0.32
C GLY A 47 -0.13 -1.78 -0.94
N LEU A 48 0.08 -2.54 -2.03
CA LEU A 48 0.67 -1.99 -3.26
C LEU A 48 -0.32 -1.18 -4.10
N GLY A 49 -1.63 -1.35 -3.87
CA GLY A 49 -2.66 -0.53 -4.51
C GLY A 49 -2.64 -0.63 -6.05
N LEU A 50 -2.59 -1.84 -6.59
CA LEU A 50 -2.65 -2.07 -8.04
C LEU A 50 -4.10 -2.13 -8.55
N THR A 51 -4.31 -1.79 -9.81
CA THR A 51 -5.57 -1.98 -10.54
C THR A 51 -5.28 -2.63 -11.88
N LEU A 52 -6.13 -3.59 -12.25
CA LEU A 52 -6.06 -4.26 -13.54
C LEU A 52 -7.20 -3.74 -14.43
N ASN A 53 -6.88 -3.27 -15.64
CA ASN A 53 -7.89 -2.86 -16.60
C ASN A 53 -8.35 -4.04 -17.49
N LYS A 54 -9.30 -3.79 -18.38
CA LYS A 54 -9.86 -4.81 -19.30
C LYS A 54 -8.85 -5.36 -20.31
N ASP A 55 -7.74 -4.65 -20.54
CA ASP A 55 -6.68 -5.03 -21.47
C ASP A 55 -5.54 -5.80 -20.76
N ASN A 56 -5.77 -6.28 -19.53
CA ASN A 56 -4.77 -6.93 -18.68
C ASN A 56 -3.53 -6.07 -18.41
N ILE A 57 -3.73 -4.77 -18.22
CA ILE A 57 -2.66 -3.81 -17.87
C ILE A 57 -2.82 -3.38 -16.42
N PHE A 58 -1.78 -3.59 -15.62
CA PHE A 58 -1.66 -3.07 -14.27
C PHE A 58 -1.25 -1.61 -14.25
N THR A 59 -1.92 -0.85 -13.38
CA THR A 59 -1.61 0.54 -13.06
C THR A 59 -1.67 0.74 -11.54
N LEU A 60 -0.70 1.48 -10.98
CA LEU A 60 -0.79 1.93 -9.59
C LEU A 60 -1.97 2.90 -9.43
N LYS A 61 -2.83 2.65 -8.43
CA LYS A 61 -3.97 3.52 -8.09
C LYS A 61 -3.52 4.97 -7.89
N THR A 62 -2.32 5.18 -7.33
CA THR A 62 -1.74 6.51 -7.04
C THR A 62 -1.45 7.35 -8.28
N ARG A 63 -1.34 6.75 -9.48
CA ARG A 63 -1.10 7.50 -10.73
C ARG A 63 -2.36 8.16 -11.28
N THR A 64 -3.53 7.59 -10.98
CA THR A 64 -4.80 7.99 -11.57
C THR A 64 -5.76 8.59 -10.55
N THR A 65 -5.63 8.19 -9.28
CA THR A 65 -6.43 8.71 -8.18
C THR A 65 -5.91 10.08 -7.77
N LYS A 66 -6.76 11.10 -7.82
CA LYS A 66 -6.38 12.43 -7.35
C LYS A 66 -6.30 12.41 -5.83
N ILE A 67 -5.39 13.19 -5.25
CA ILE A 67 -5.24 13.32 -3.79
C ILE A 67 -6.58 13.61 -3.10
N LYS A 68 -7.43 14.44 -3.71
CA LYS A 68 -8.75 14.76 -3.15
C LYS A 68 -9.72 13.56 -3.09
N ASP A 69 -9.55 12.58 -3.96
CA ASP A 69 -10.44 11.42 -4.06
C ASP A 69 -9.93 10.27 -3.16
N GLU A 70 -8.66 10.31 -2.76
CA GLU A 70 -8.02 9.34 -1.87
C GLU A 70 -8.46 9.48 -0.40
N ILE A 71 -8.48 8.37 0.32
CA ILE A 71 -8.78 8.32 1.76
C ILE A 71 -7.49 8.10 2.54
N PHE A 72 -7.13 9.06 3.37
CA PHE A 72 -5.98 8.98 4.27
C PHE A 72 -6.42 8.62 5.68
N CYS A 73 -5.65 7.76 6.34
CA CYS A 73 -5.80 7.50 7.78
C CYS A 73 -4.58 8.10 8.48
N ILE A 74 -4.82 9.10 9.33
CA ILE A 74 -3.79 9.72 10.17
C ILE A 74 -3.96 9.13 11.55
N VAL A 75 -2.88 8.55 12.09
CA VAL A 75 -2.89 7.88 13.39
C VAL A 75 -1.83 8.53 14.27
N ASP A 76 -2.22 8.83 15.49
CA ASP A 76 -1.35 9.28 16.57
C ASP A 76 -1.46 8.28 17.72
N ILE A 77 -0.32 7.86 18.28
CA ILE A 77 -0.25 6.80 19.29
C ILE A 77 0.58 7.30 20.45
N GLU A 78 -0.02 7.29 21.63
CA GLU A 78 0.65 7.59 22.88
C GLU A 78 0.90 6.31 23.67
N SER A 79 2.06 6.20 24.30
CA SER A 79 2.47 4.99 25.02
C SER A 79 3.24 5.29 26.30
N THR A 80 3.24 4.35 27.24
CA THR A 80 3.95 4.50 28.53
C THR A 80 5.48 4.44 28.41
N GLY A 81 6.02 4.06 27.25
CA GLY A 81 7.44 3.77 27.12
C GLY A 81 7.93 3.65 25.68
N GLY A 82 9.14 3.14 25.51
CA GLY A 82 9.81 3.04 24.22
C GLY A 82 9.56 1.71 23.49
N VAL A 83 10.22 1.55 22.34
CA VAL A 83 10.04 0.44 21.39
C VAL A 83 10.09 -0.97 22.00
N SER A 84 10.84 -1.18 23.09
CA SER A 84 11.04 -2.50 23.71
C SER A 84 10.21 -2.75 24.96
N LYS A 85 9.68 -1.71 25.61
CA LYS A 85 8.86 -1.80 26.83
C LYS A 85 7.92 -0.59 26.89
N GLY A 86 6.63 -0.87 26.82
CA GLY A 86 5.56 0.12 26.91
C GLY A 86 4.22 -0.53 26.61
N GLU A 87 3.16 0.10 27.08
CA GLU A 87 1.77 -0.21 26.75
C GLU A 87 1.20 0.98 25.99
N ILE A 88 0.32 0.70 25.03
CA ILE A 88 -0.43 1.75 24.34
C ILE A 88 -1.40 2.35 25.36
N LEU A 89 -1.31 3.66 25.55
CA LEU A 89 -2.21 4.43 26.42
C LEU A 89 -3.41 4.96 25.66
N GLU A 90 -3.15 5.47 24.45
CA GLU A 90 -4.16 6.07 23.59
C GLU A 90 -3.85 5.80 22.13
N ILE A 91 -4.91 5.59 21.33
CA ILE A 91 -4.85 5.61 19.87
C ILE A 91 -5.88 6.63 19.37
N GLY A 92 -5.39 7.72 18.80
CA GLY A 92 -6.19 8.64 18.01
C GLY A 92 -6.05 8.31 16.54
N ALA A 93 -7.16 8.10 15.83
CA ALA A 93 -7.14 7.96 14.38
C ALA A 93 -8.21 8.81 13.71
N VAL A 94 -7.85 9.51 12.64
CA VAL A 94 -8.75 10.32 11.82
C VAL A 94 -8.67 9.87 10.37
N LYS A 95 -9.83 9.56 9.80
CA LYS A 95 -9.97 9.29 8.37
C LYS A 95 -10.29 10.59 7.65
N ILE A 96 -9.48 10.96 6.67
CA ILE A 96 -9.60 12.21 5.91
C ILE A 96 -9.78 11.90 4.43
N GLN A 97 -10.72 12.59 3.78
CA GLN A 97 -10.86 12.63 2.33
C GLN A 97 -11.12 14.06 1.89
N ASN A 98 -10.43 14.54 0.85
CA ASN A 98 -10.57 15.90 0.35
C ASN A 98 -10.52 16.99 1.45
N SER A 99 -9.51 16.90 2.32
CA SER A 99 -9.32 17.82 3.46
C SER A 99 -10.47 17.87 4.47
N LYS A 100 -11.36 16.87 4.47
CA LYS A 100 -12.45 16.73 5.45
C LYS A 100 -12.28 15.45 6.24
N GLU A 101 -12.49 15.54 7.55
CA GLU A 101 -12.66 14.38 8.41
C GLU A 101 -13.96 13.67 8.03
N ILE A 102 -13.85 12.37 7.73
CA ILE A 102 -14.98 11.49 7.38
C ILE A 102 -15.14 10.34 8.38
N GLY A 103 -14.27 10.26 9.39
CA GLY A 103 -14.36 9.28 10.46
C GLY A 103 -13.28 9.52 11.51
N ARG A 104 -13.57 9.07 12.72
CA ARG A 104 -12.67 9.18 13.88
C ARG A 104 -12.77 7.93 14.73
N PHE A 105 -11.64 7.53 15.28
CA PHE A 105 -11.51 6.52 16.32
C PHE A 105 -10.65 7.09 17.45
N GLN A 106 -11.05 6.82 18.68
CA GLN A 106 -10.30 7.17 19.89
C GLN A 106 -10.52 6.05 20.91
N SER A 107 -9.43 5.55 21.49
CA SER A 107 -9.43 4.52 22.53
C SER A 107 -8.26 4.70 23.47
#